data_AF-A0AAU9W2W0-F1
#
_entry.id   AF-A0AAU9W2W0-F1
#
_cell.length_a   1.000
_cell.length_b   1.000
_cell.length_c   1.000
_cell.angle_alpha   90.00
_cell.angle_beta   90.00
_cell.angle_gamma   90.00
#
_symmetry.space_group_name_H-M   'P 1'
#
loop_
_entity.id
_entity.type
_entity.pdbx_description
1 polymer ?
#
loop_
_entity_poly.entity_id
_entity_poly.type
_entity_poly.pdbx_seq_one_letter_code
_entity_poly.pdbx_strand_id
1 'polypeptide(L)'
;MSVSASPCPGNSITIRDSVTGHVQCQDCLVCPAGQGLSVDCGDVISPQTPIVCKPCELGRTYSSKSEAGACKSCMQCGEYRETISSCTLTSEAVCGTNCKLGAYPEDMLSMCRPCSACCNDEDDIIEPECQVPGVPKNKQCSELRSEKCSEVIANVSVSKRVLDAEANLSASSLAT
;
A
#
# COMPACT_ATOMS: atom_id res chain seq x y z
N MET A 1 -22.84 13.66 -23.97
CA MET A 1 -21.98 12.64 -23.34
C MET A 1 -22.56 11.30 -23.72
N SER A 2 -22.03 10.67 -24.78
CA SER A 2 -22.58 9.45 -25.36
C SER A 2 -22.10 8.26 -24.55
N VAL A 3 -22.93 7.78 -23.61
CA VAL A 3 -22.70 6.49 -22.97
C VAL A 3 -22.93 5.43 -24.04
N SER A 4 -21.87 4.97 -24.68
CA SER A 4 -21.91 3.77 -25.51
C SER A 4 -22.30 2.60 -24.62
N ALA A 5 -23.60 2.29 -24.60
CA ALA A 5 -24.09 1.04 -24.06
C ALA A 5 -23.33 -0.09 -24.77
N SER A 6 -22.58 -0.88 -24.00
CA SER A 6 -22.01 -2.12 -24.50
C SER A 6 -23.15 -2.95 -25.13
N PRO A 7 -23.00 -3.44 -26.37
CA PRO A 7 -24.04 -4.22 -27.04
C PRO A 7 -24.34 -5.55 -26.34
N CYS A 8 -23.40 -6.01 -25.51
CA CYS A 8 -23.46 -7.26 -24.79
C CYS A 8 -23.96 -7.08 -23.36
N PRO A 9 -24.58 -8.11 -22.75
CA PRO A 9 -24.85 -8.13 -21.31
C PRO A 9 -23.58 -7.81 -20.50
N GLY A 10 -23.73 -7.08 -19.39
CA GLY A 10 -22.59 -6.61 -18.59
C GLY A 10 -21.70 -7.71 -18.00
N ASN A 11 -22.12 -8.98 -18.05
CA ASN A 11 -21.37 -10.13 -17.58
C ASN A 11 -20.73 -10.97 -18.72
N SER A 12 -20.65 -10.39 -19.92
CA SER A 12 -20.06 -11.03 -21.11
C SER A 12 -18.98 -10.14 -21.72
N ILE A 13 -18.03 -10.76 -22.38
CA ILE A 13 -16.91 -10.10 -23.06
C ILE A 13 -17.38 -9.68 -24.45
N THR A 14 -17.14 -8.42 -24.80
CA THR A 14 -17.47 -7.86 -26.11
C THR A 14 -16.24 -7.96 -27.02
N ILE A 15 -16.28 -8.85 -28.00
CA ILE A 15 -15.24 -8.95 -29.03
C ILE A 15 -15.65 -8.04 -30.18
N ARG A 16 -14.89 -6.97 -30.41
CA ARG A 16 -15.22 -5.98 -31.45
C ARG A 16 -14.10 -5.87 -32.46
N ASP A 17 -14.44 -6.13 -33.72
CA ASP A 17 -13.56 -5.85 -34.86
C ASP A 17 -13.66 -4.37 -35.23
N SER A 18 -12.54 -3.65 -35.13
CA SER A 18 -12.46 -2.22 -35.44
C SER A 18 -12.51 -1.91 -36.93
N VAL A 19 -12.21 -2.89 -37.79
CA VAL A 19 -12.18 -2.75 -39.26
C VAL A 19 -13.56 -3.04 -39.85
N THR A 20 -14.18 -4.15 -39.45
CA THR A 20 -15.48 -4.57 -39.99
C THR A 20 -16.67 -4.04 -39.20
N GLY A 21 -16.45 -3.59 -37.96
CA GLY A 21 -17.51 -3.20 -37.04
C GLY A 21 -18.30 -4.38 -36.46
N HIS A 22 -17.91 -5.63 -36.78
CA HIS A 22 -18.55 -6.82 -36.26
C HIS A 22 -18.38 -6.92 -34.73
N VAL A 23 -19.45 -7.28 -34.04
CA VAL A 23 -19.49 -7.45 -32.59
C VAL A 23 -19.94 -8.86 -32.26
N GLN A 24 -19.17 -9.53 -31.42
CA GLN A 24 -19.53 -10.83 -30.85
C GLN A 24 -19.53 -10.73 -29.33
N CYS A 25 -20.54 -11.31 -28.70
CA CYS A 25 -20.60 -11.45 -27.25
C CYS A 25 -20.16 -12.86 -26.88
N GLN A 26 -19.24 -12.97 -25.94
CA GLN A 26 -18.73 -14.23 -25.42
C GLN A 26 -19.00 -14.28 -23.91
N ASP A 27 -19.64 -15.34 -23.45
CA ASP A 27 -19.81 -15.56 -22.01
C ASP A 27 -18.45 -15.76 -21.35
N CYS A 28 -18.32 -15.24 -20.13
CA CYS A 28 -17.09 -15.41 -19.37
C CYS A 28 -16.85 -16.88 -19.05
N LEU A 29 -15.62 -17.31 -19.33
CA LEU A 29 -15.16 -18.65 -18.96
C LEU A 29 -15.01 -18.74 -17.45
N VAL A 30 -15.40 -19.89 -16.90
CA VAL A 30 -15.14 -20.24 -15.50
C VAL A 30 -13.75 -20.83 -15.40
N CYS A 31 -12.89 -20.18 -14.63
CA CYS A 31 -11.53 -20.66 -14.35
C CYS A 31 -11.50 -21.40 -13.02
N PRO A 32 -10.65 -22.43 -12.85
CA PRO A 32 -10.51 -23.13 -11.57
C PRO A 32 -9.84 -22.24 -10.52
N ALA A 33 -9.96 -22.62 -9.25
CA ALA A 33 -9.27 -21.94 -8.16
C ALA A 33 -7.74 -21.85 -8.43
N GLY A 34 -7.15 -20.70 -8.11
CA GLY A 34 -5.75 -20.40 -8.45
C GLY A 34 -5.56 -19.82 -9.85
N GLN A 35 -6.61 -19.74 -10.65
CA GLN A 35 -6.60 -19.14 -11.98
C GLN A 35 -7.73 -18.12 -12.15
N GLY A 36 -7.50 -17.18 -13.05
CA GLY A 36 -8.48 -16.18 -13.46
C GLY A 36 -8.40 -15.92 -14.95
N LEU A 37 -9.44 -15.31 -15.48
CA LEU A 37 -9.53 -14.97 -16.88
C LEU A 37 -8.50 -13.90 -17.25
N SER A 38 -7.90 -14.02 -18.43
CA SER A 38 -6.92 -13.06 -18.95
C SER A 38 -7.47 -11.67 -19.28
N VAL A 39 -8.80 -11.55 -19.28
CA VAL A 39 -9.59 -10.34 -19.57
C VAL A 39 -10.75 -10.30 -18.59
N ASP A 40 -11.23 -9.11 -18.26
CA ASP A 40 -12.35 -8.97 -17.33
C ASP A 40 -13.70 -9.17 -18.01
N CYS A 41 -14.67 -9.64 -17.24
CA CYS A 41 -16.05 -9.70 -17.70
C CYS A 41 -16.57 -8.28 -17.92
N GLY A 42 -17.19 -8.03 -19.08
CA GLY A 42 -17.63 -6.70 -19.49
C GLY A 42 -16.61 -5.93 -20.33
N ASP A 43 -15.38 -6.45 -20.49
CA ASP A 43 -14.38 -5.82 -21.34
C ASP A 43 -14.76 -5.82 -22.82
N VAL A 44 -14.24 -4.82 -23.54
CA VAL A 44 -14.26 -4.77 -25.00
C VAL A 44 -12.86 -5.08 -25.52
N ILE A 45 -12.72 -6.21 -26.22
CA ILE A 45 -11.42 -6.70 -26.70
C ILE A 45 -11.41 -6.83 -28.23
N SER A 46 -10.22 -6.86 -28.82
CA SER A 46 -10.05 -7.18 -30.24
C SER A 46 -10.16 -8.69 -30.49
N PRO A 47 -10.51 -9.11 -31.72
CA PRO A 47 -10.63 -10.54 -32.06
C PRO A 47 -9.35 -11.36 -31.86
N GLN A 48 -8.19 -10.72 -31.83
CA GLN A 48 -6.88 -11.36 -31.65
C GLN A 48 -6.50 -11.56 -30.18
N THR A 49 -7.24 -10.97 -29.24
CA THR A 49 -6.95 -11.09 -27.81
C THR A 49 -7.37 -12.48 -27.31
N PRO A 50 -6.43 -13.30 -26.81
CA PRO A 50 -6.77 -14.63 -26.31
C PRO A 50 -7.54 -14.53 -24.99
N ILE A 51 -8.67 -15.22 -24.92
CA ILE A 51 -9.49 -15.39 -23.71
C ILE A 51 -9.11 -16.75 -23.09
N VAL A 52 -8.24 -16.74 -22.08
CA VAL A 52 -7.72 -17.97 -21.46
C VAL A 52 -7.62 -17.82 -19.95
N CYS A 53 -7.71 -18.94 -19.23
CA CYS A 53 -7.40 -18.97 -17.81
C CYS A 53 -5.90 -18.91 -17.59
N LYS A 54 -5.45 -17.94 -16.80
CA LYS A 54 -4.05 -17.77 -16.39
C LYS A 54 -3.92 -17.96 -14.89
N PRO A 55 -2.77 -18.49 -14.40
CA PRO A 55 -2.51 -18.55 -12.97
C PRO A 55 -2.52 -17.14 -12.37
N CYS A 56 -3.04 -17.03 -11.15
CA CYS A 56 -2.95 -15.80 -10.37
C CYS A 56 -1.49 -15.49 -9.99
N GLU A 57 -1.25 -14.27 -9.52
CA GLU A 57 0.07 -13.82 -9.13
C GLU A 57 0.26 -14.00 -7.62
N LEU A 58 1.24 -14.82 -7.22
CA LEU A 58 1.49 -15.12 -5.81
C LEU A 58 1.73 -13.83 -5.01
N GLY A 59 0.98 -13.65 -3.92
CA GLY A 59 1.07 -12.47 -3.05
C GLY A 59 0.39 -11.21 -3.59
N ARG A 60 -0.18 -11.25 -4.81
CA ARG A 60 -0.85 -10.10 -5.44
C ARG A 60 -2.31 -10.37 -5.75
N THR A 61 -2.61 -11.54 -6.32
CA THR A 61 -3.98 -11.91 -6.71
C THR A 61 -4.29 -13.35 -6.35
N TYR A 62 -5.58 -13.65 -6.19
CA TYR A 62 -6.07 -14.97 -5.82
C TYR A 62 -7.41 -15.29 -6.49
N SER A 63 -7.75 -16.58 -6.54
CA SER A 63 -9.05 -17.08 -6.97
C SER A 63 -9.41 -18.28 -6.10
N SER A 64 -10.38 -18.11 -5.20
CA SER A 64 -10.66 -19.09 -4.14
C SER A 64 -11.57 -20.23 -4.57
N LYS A 65 -12.31 -20.04 -5.66
CA LYS A 65 -13.29 -20.99 -6.17
C LYS A 65 -13.23 -21.00 -7.69
N SER A 66 -13.86 -22.01 -8.27
CA SER A 66 -14.10 -22.00 -9.70
C SER A 66 -15.15 -20.94 -10.03
N GLU A 67 -14.72 -19.78 -10.51
CA GLU A 67 -15.58 -18.64 -10.81
C GLU A 67 -15.21 -17.98 -12.15
N ALA A 68 -16.16 -17.23 -12.70
CA ALA A 68 -15.94 -16.44 -13.90
C ALA A 68 -15.26 -15.10 -13.56
N GLY A 69 -14.36 -14.64 -14.43
CA GLY A 69 -13.66 -13.36 -14.29
C GLY A 69 -12.18 -13.50 -13.93
N ALA A 70 -11.50 -12.36 -13.80
CA ALA A 70 -10.08 -12.30 -13.46
C ALA A 70 -9.80 -12.65 -11.99
N CYS A 71 -8.52 -12.85 -11.66
CA CYS A 71 -8.11 -13.06 -10.27
C CYS A 71 -8.42 -11.81 -9.43
N LYS A 72 -8.91 -12.04 -8.20
CA LYS A 72 -9.18 -10.97 -7.23
C LYS A 72 -7.88 -10.42 -6.67
N SER A 73 -7.83 -9.13 -6.39
CA SER A 73 -6.69 -8.54 -5.69
C SER A 73 -6.63 -9.03 -4.25
N CYS A 74 -5.42 -9.30 -3.77
CA CYS A 74 -5.19 -9.58 -2.36
C CYS A 74 -5.04 -8.27 -1.58
N MET A 75 -5.73 -8.18 -0.44
CA MET A 75 -5.44 -7.15 0.55
C MET A 75 -4.05 -7.38 1.15
N GLN A 76 -3.30 -6.29 1.36
CA GLN A 76 -2.06 -6.30 2.15
C GLN A 76 -2.37 -5.86 3.58
N CYS A 77 -1.85 -6.57 4.58
CA CYS A 77 -2.15 -6.28 5.98
C CYS A 77 -1.55 -4.97 6.51
N GLY A 78 -0.69 -4.30 5.76
CA GLY A 78 0.10 -3.19 6.24
C GLY A 78 1.38 -3.68 6.91
N GLU A 79 2.44 -2.88 6.81
CA GLU A 79 3.80 -3.28 7.19
C GLU A 79 3.90 -3.69 8.66
N TYR A 80 3.25 -2.95 9.55
CA TYR A 80 3.32 -3.13 11.01
C TYR A 80 2.16 -3.93 11.61
N ARG A 81 1.28 -4.48 10.77
CA ARG A 81 0.17 -5.32 11.23
C ARG A 81 0.52 -6.78 11.08
N GLU A 82 0.03 -7.60 12.01
CA GLU A 82 0.23 -9.04 11.91
C GLU A 82 -0.45 -9.62 10.66
N THR A 83 0.24 -10.54 10.00
CA THR A 83 -0.32 -11.35 8.91
C THR A 83 -0.53 -12.75 9.46
N ILE A 84 -1.79 -13.12 9.70
CA ILE A 84 -2.17 -14.45 10.20
C ILE A 84 -1.98 -15.48 9.09
N SER A 85 -2.41 -15.14 7.87
CA SER A 85 -2.23 -15.96 6.69
C SER A 85 -1.81 -15.10 5.52
N SER A 86 -0.77 -15.53 4.80
CA SER A 86 -0.33 -14.86 3.59
C SER A 86 -1.32 -15.08 2.44
N CYS A 87 -1.35 -14.13 1.50
CA CYS A 87 -2.06 -14.29 0.24
C CYS A 87 -1.43 -15.44 -0.57
N THR A 88 -2.25 -16.37 -1.03
CA THR A 88 -1.85 -17.47 -1.91
C THR A 88 -2.61 -17.39 -3.22
N LEU A 89 -2.30 -18.26 -4.18
CA LEU A 89 -3.05 -18.32 -5.44
C LEU A 89 -4.55 -18.61 -5.22
N THR A 90 -4.90 -19.31 -4.14
CA THR A 90 -6.25 -19.78 -3.86
C THR A 90 -6.89 -19.13 -2.63
N SER A 91 -6.19 -18.23 -1.94
CA SER A 91 -6.71 -17.64 -0.71
C SER A 91 -6.25 -16.20 -0.53
N GLU A 92 -7.16 -15.37 -0.04
CA GLU A 92 -6.83 -14.03 0.38
C GLU A 92 -5.89 -14.04 1.60
N ALA A 93 -5.14 -12.95 1.79
CA ALA A 93 -4.43 -12.72 3.04
C ALA A 93 -5.43 -12.49 4.18
N VAL A 94 -5.07 -12.98 5.38
CA VAL A 94 -5.82 -12.72 6.60
C VAL A 94 -4.94 -11.89 7.53
N CYS A 95 -5.43 -10.72 7.90
CA CYS A 95 -4.72 -9.76 8.73
C CYS A 95 -5.17 -9.89 10.18
N GLY A 96 -4.22 -9.84 11.11
CA GLY A 96 -4.50 -9.83 12.54
C GLY A 96 -5.18 -8.55 12.99
N THR A 97 -5.74 -8.54 14.20
CA THR A 97 -6.23 -7.30 14.83
C THR A 97 -5.12 -6.54 15.53
N ASN A 98 -4.03 -7.23 15.88
CA ASN A 98 -2.92 -6.64 16.62
C ASN A 98 -1.83 -6.10 15.69
N CYS A 99 -1.10 -5.13 16.23
CA CYS A 99 0.14 -4.65 15.65
C CYS A 99 1.30 -5.57 16.02
N LYS A 100 2.30 -5.64 15.14
CA LYS A 100 3.55 -6.37 15.39
C LYS A 100 4.30 -5.75 16.57
N LEU A 101 5.19 -6.53 17.18
CA LEU A 101 6.09 -6.03 18.22
C LEU A 101 6.88 -4.81 17.71
N GLY A 102 6.90 -3.74 18.52
CA GLY A 102 7.51 -2.47 18.11
C GLY A 102 6.59 -1.61 17.24
N ALA A 103 5.29 -1.85 17.29
CA ALA A 103 4.27 -0.98 16.72
C ALA A 103 3.06 -0.87 17.66
N TYR A 104 2.29 0.21 17.50
CA TYR A 104 1.10 0.53 18.28
C TYR A 104 -0.07 0.88 17.36
N PRO A 105 -1.32 0.65 17.80
CA PRO A 105 -2.51 1.00 17.02
C PRO A 105 -2.73 2.51 17.00
N GLU A 106 -3.07 3.04 15.83
CA GLU A 106 -3.52 4.42 15.67
C GLU A 106 -5.05 4.46 15.77
N ASP A 107 -5.56 5.04 16.88
CA ASP A 107 -6.96 4.99 17.32
C ASP A 107 -7.99 5.37 16.25
N MET A 108 -7.64 6.25 15.31
CA MET A 108 -8.57 6.78 14.30
C MET A 108 -8.59 6.00 12.99
N LEU A 109 -7.52 5.28 12.64
CA LEU A 109 -7.36 4.72 11.28
C LEU A 109 -7.32 3.20 11.24
N SER A 110 -7.38 2.50 12.37
CA SER A 110 -7.14 1.04 12.44
C SER A 110 -5.81 0.64 11.76
N MET A 111 -4.84 1.55 11.80
CA MET A 111 -3.50 1.38 11.25
C MET A 111 -2.51 1.13 12.38
N CYS A 112 -1.42 0.46 12.06
CA CYS A 112 -0.32 0.25 13.01
C CYS A 112 0.83 1.20 12.67
N ARG A 113 1.31 1.93 13.66
CA ARG A 113 2.46 2.83 13.56
C ARG A 113 3.65 2.24 14.33
N PRO A 114 4.88 2.38 13.82
CA PRO A 114 6.06 1.88 14.52
C PRO A 114 6.37 2.74 15.75
N CYS A 115 6.85 2.07 16.79
CA CYS A 115 7.48 2.72 17.93
C CYS A 115 8.74 3.47 17.46
N SER A 116 8.88 4.70 17.88
CA SER A 116 9.88 5.64 17.38
C SER A 116 10.74 6.22 18.48
N ALA A 117 11.83 6.86 18.08
CA ALA A 117 12.80 7.43 19.01
C ALA A 117 12.17 8.56 19.84
N CYS A 118 12.49 8.59 21.12
CA CYS A 118 12.10 9.70 21.98
C CYS A 118 13.03 10.90 21.77
N CYS A 119 12.46 12.10 21.81
CA CYS A 119 13.15 13.37 21.66
C CYS A 119 13.99 13.71 22.90
N ASN A 120 13.64 13.13 24.04
CA ASN A 120 14.16 13.42 25.36
C ASN A 120 13.85 14.86 25.79
N ASP A 121 12.63 15.31 25.47
CA ASP A 121 12.07 16.58 25.89
C ASP A 121 10.78 16.37 26.71
N GLU A 122 10.17 17.46 27.18
CA GLU A 122 9.00 17.39 28.05
C GLU A 122 7.70 17.01 27.32
N ASP A 123 7.67 17.04 25.98
CA ASP A 123 6.48 16.68 25.20
C ASP A 123 6.59 15.31 24.51
N ASP A 124 7.51 14.44 24.96
CA ASP A 124 7.59 13.05 24.51
C ASP A 124 6.28 12.31 24.78
N ILE A 125 5.71 11.74 23.73
CA ILE A 125 4.50 10.91 23.81
C ILE A 125 4.94 9.46 23.84
N ILE A 126 4.91 8.83 25.02
CA ILE A 126 5.25 7.42 25.20
C ILE A 126 4.02 6.56 24.93
N GLU A 127 4.14 5.62 24.00
CA GLU A 127 3.07 4.70 23.62
C GLU A 127 3.09 3.47 24.53
N PRO A 128 1.98 3.12 25.21
CA PRO A 128 1.97 2.02 26.19
C PRO A 128 2.27 0.66 25.54
N GLU A 129 1.84 0.42 24.30
CA GLU A 129 2.10 -0.79 23.51
C GLU A 129 3.59 -0.93 23.15
N CYS A 130 4.35 0.16 23.20
CA CYS A 130 5.79 0.16 22.98
C CYS A 130 6.59 -0.15 24.27
N GLN A 131 5.97 -0.16 25.45
CA GLN A 131 6.63 -0.44 26.73
C GLN A 131 6.76 -1.95 27.01
N VAL A 132 7.24 -2.70 26.02
CA VAL A 132 7.32 -4.16 26.04
C VAL A 132 8.76 -4.66 25.95
N PRO A 133 9.07 -5.86 26.48
CA PRO A 133 10.37 -6.49 26.29
C PRO A 133 10.70 -6.62 24.80
N GLY A 134 11.86 -6.12 24.38
CA GLY A 134 12.30 -6.13 22.98
C GLY A 134 12.29 -4.75 22.30
N VAL A 135 11.59 -3.76 22.88
CA VAL A 135 11.63 -2.36 22.41
C VAL A 135 12.53 -1.54 23.35
N PRO A 136 13.61 -0.91 22.86
CA PRO A 136 14.49 -0.08 23.69
C PRO A 136 13.77 1.12 24.29
N LYS A 137 14.09 1.50 25.53
CA LYS A 137 13.44 2.63 26.24
C LYS A 137 13.44 3.95 25.45
N ASN A 138 14.53 4.24 24.75
CA ASN A 138 14.63 5.44 23.92
C ASN A 138 13.92 5.32 22.55
N LYS A 139 13.16 4.24 22.33
CA LYS A 139 12.37 3.97 21.12
C LYS A 139 10.91 3.62 21.45
N GLN A 140 10.39 4.13 22.56
CA GLN A 140 9.02 3.84 23.03
C GLN A 140 8.05 5.01 22.75
N CYS A 141 8.46 5.98 21.94
CA CYS A 141 7.67 7.17 21.65
C CYS A 141 6.86 7.03 20.36
N SER A 142 5.84 7.88 20.22
CA SER A 142 5.00 7.94 19.03
C SER A 142 5.80 8.40 17.80
N GLU A 143 5.48 7.84 16.62
CA GLU A 143 6.09 8.24 15.36
C GLU A 143 5.86 9.72 15.08
N LEU A 144 4.62 10.17 15.25
CA LEU A 144 4.21 11.56 14.99
C LEU A 144 4.96 12.59 15.85
N ARG A 145 5.34 12.23 17.09
CA ARG A 145 6.18 13.09 17.93
C ARG A 145 7.63 13.06 17.48
N SER A 146 8.17 11.86 17.23
CA SER A 146 9.55 11.67 16.77
C SER A 146 9.84 12.44 15.47
N GLU A 147 8.90 12.48 14.53
CA GLU A 147 9.02 13.24 13.28
C GLU A 147 9.15 14.74 13.54
N LYS A 148 8.30 15.31 14.41
CA LYS A 148 8.34 16.74 14.76
C LYS A 148 9.68 17.15 15.37
N CYS A 149 10.25 16.31 16.22
CA CYS A 149 11.55 16.62 16.82
C CYS A 149 12.69 16.52 15.80
N SER A 150 12.60 15.61 14.84
CA SER A 150 13.58 15.50 13.75
C SER A 150 13.60 16.77 12.88
N GLU A 151 12.43 17.37 12.62
CA GLU A 151 12.34 18.65 11.92
C GLU A 151 12.88 19.82 12.75
N VAL A 152 12.60 19.84 14.06
CA VAL A 152 13.15 20.86 14.97
C VAL A 152 14.68 20.76 15.04
N ILE A 153 15.25 19.56 15.14
CA ILE A 153 16.70 19.33 15.13
C ILE A 153 17.31 19.75 13.79
N ALA A 154 16.65 19.44 12.67
CA ALA A 154 17.08 19.89 11.35
C ALA A 154 17.14 21.43 11.29
N ASN A 155 16.09 22.12 11.73
CA ASN A 155 16.03 23.58 11.73
C ASN A 155 17.07 24.22 12.67
N VAL A 156 17.27 23.66 13.87
CA VAL A 156 18.32 24.12 14.81
C VAL A 156 19.71 23.95 14.21
N SER A 157 19.97 22.81 13.56
CA SER A 157 21.26 22.56 12.92
C SER A 157 21.50 23.47 11.71
N VAL A 158 20.45 23.87 10.98
CA VAL A 158 20.53 24.88 9.91
C VAL A 158 20.79 26.26 10.50
N SER A 159 20.04 26.69 11.51
CA SER A 159 20.27 27.99 12.18
C SER A 159 21.66 28.10 12.77
N LYS A 160 22.19 27.03 13.36
CA LYS A 160 23.55 27.00 13.89
C LYS A 160 24.60 27.16 12.78
N ARG A 161 24.43 26.49 11.64
CA ARG A 161 25.31 26.67 10.47
C ARG A 161 25.26 28.09 9.90
N VAL A 162 24.10 28.73 9.92
CA VAL A 162 23.94 30.13 9.48
C VAL A 162 24.70 31.06 10.43
N LEU A 163 24.50 30.91 11.74
CA LEU A 163 25.21 31.68 12.77
C LEU A 163 26.75 31.49 12.70
N ASP A 164 27.21 30.25 12.50
CA ASP A 164 28.63 29.93 12.35
C ASP A 164 29.21 30.52 11.05
N ALA A 165 28.42 30.62 9.98
CA ALA A 165 28.84 31.23 8.71
C ALA A 165 28.92 32.77 8.81
N GLU A 166 27.95 33.41 9.47
CA GLU A 166 27.94 34.87 9.70
C GLU A 166 29.09 35.32 10.62
N ALA A 167 29.43 34.52 11.63
CA ALA A 167 30.59 34.76 12.49
C ALA A 167 31.94 34.67 11.73
N ASN A 168 32.05 33.76 10.76
CA ASN A 168 33.26 33.64 9.93
C ASN A 168 33.40 34.79 8.90
N LEU A 169 32.29 35.35 8.41
CA LEU A 169 32.32 36.50 7.48
C LEU A 169 32.73 37.80 8.18
N SER A 170 32.30 38.00 9.43
CA SER A 170 32.68 39.15 10.26
C SER A 170 34.13 39.08 10.77
N ALA A 171 34.65 37.88 11.05
CA ALA A 171 36.05 37.69 11.39
C ALA A 171 37.01 37.98 10.20
N SER A 172 36.57 37.75 8.97
CA SER A 172 37.37 37.97 7.75
C SER A 172 37.48 39.45 7.34
N SER A 173 36.62 40.32 7.87
CA SER A 173 36.59 41.76 7.54
C SER A 173 37.39 42.64 8.51
N LEU A 174 37.95 42.08 9.59
CA LEU A 174 38.88 42.76 10.51
C LEU A 174 40.38 42.55 10.18
N ALA A 175 40.70 41.79 9.12
CA ALA A 175 42.07 41.43 8.75
C ALA A 175 42.69 42.29 7.62
N THR A 176 42.16 43.49 7.37
CA THR A 176 42.71 44.46 6.38
C THR A 176 43.02 45.78 7.07
#